data_AF-A0A2H5VB25-F1
#
_entry.id   AF-A0A2H5VB25-F1
#
_cell.length_a   1.000
_cell.length_b   1.000
_cell.length_c   1.000
_cell.angle_alpha   90.00
_cell.angle_beta   90.00
_cell.angle_gamma   90.00
#
_symmetry.space_group_name_H-M   'P 1'
#
loop_
_entity.id
_entity.type
_entity.pdbx_description
1 polymer ?
#
loop_
_entity_poly.entity_id
_entity_poly.type
_entity_poly.pdbx_seq_one_letter_code
_entity_poly.pdbx_strand_id
1 'polypeptide(L)'
;MDGKLPAHAAKLLNRVKSWAYRWLRRYNAEGIEGLRDKPRSGRPPLIEKRVEMSIKKELISNRYGWKVNEVRELIYKKAGVMYSVMHIYRLLHKWGFTQKVPLKKHINTATIEEKEDFKKGSRGYSKQAR
;
A
#
# COMPACT_ATOMS: atom_id res chain seq x y z
N MET A 1 -22.03 -21.07 -32.12
CA MET A 1 -22.54 -20.74 -30.77
C MET A 1 -23.86 -21.46 -30.60
N ASP A 2 -24.05 -22.25 -29.54
CA ASP A 2 -25.07 -23.32 -29.39
C ASP A 2 -26.56 -22.95 -29.56
N GLY A 3 -26.91 -21.73 -29.99
CA GLY A 3 -28.31 -21.31 -30.22
C GLY A 3 -29.19 -21.30 -28.96
N LYS A 4 -28.63 -21.61 -27.79
CA LYS A 4 -29.37 -21.72 -26.53
C LYS A 4 -29.76 -20.34 -26.04
N LEU A 5 -31.04 -20.21 -25.65
CA LEU A 5 -31.55 -19.02 -25.01
C LEU A 5 -30.77 -18.71 -23.72
N PRO A 6 -30.39 -17.45 -23.45
CA PRO A 6 -29.69 -17.05 -22.22
C PRO A 6 -30.43 -17.49 -20.94
N ALA A 7 -31.76 -17.57 -21.00
CA ALA A 7 -32.58 -18.06 -19.91
C ALA A 7 -32.30 -19.53 -19.54
N HIS A 8 -31.96 -20.38 -20.51
CA HIS A 8 -31.60 -21.77 -20.28
C HIS A 8 -30.27 -21.87 -19.54
N ALA A 9 -29.27 -21.08 -19.95
CA ALA A 9 -27.99 -20.99 -19.23
C ALA A 9 -28.17 -20.49 -17.78
N ALA A 10 -29.05 -19.50 -17.56
CA ALA A 10 -29.39 -19.03 -16.21
C ALA A 10 -29.99 -20.16 -15.34
N LYS A 11 -30.91 -20.97 -15.90
CA LYS A 11 -31.52 -22.11 -15.19
C LYS A 11 -30.49 -23.17 -14.82
N LEU A 12 -29.60 -23.53 -15.75
CA LEU A 12 -28.52 -24.50 -15.50
C LEU A 12 -27.57 -24.04 -14.39
N LEU A 13 -27.30 -22.73 -14.29
CA LEU A 13 -26.39 -22.15 -13.30
C LEU A 13 -27.10 -21.71 -12.00
N ASN A 14 -28.38 -22.05 -11.84
CA ASN A 14 -29.22 -21.60 -10.72
C ASN A 14 -29.15 -20.08 -10.48
N ARG A 15 -29.22 -19.31 -11.56
CA ARG A 15 -29.23 -17.84 -11.55
C ARG A 15 -30.52 -17.30 -12.15
N VAL A 16 -30.83 -16.06 -11.79
CA VAL A 16 -31.94 -15.30 -12.38
C VAL A 16 -31.68 -14.98 -13.86
N LYS A 17 -32.73 -14.92 -14.69
CA LYS A 17 -32.61 -14.63 -16.13
C LYS A 17 -31.83 -13.33 -16.40
N SER A 18 -32.07 -12.29 -15.60
CA SER A 18 -31.40 -10.98 -15.72
C SER A 18 -29.88 -11.06 -15.61
N TRP A 19 -29.34 -12.04 -14.85
CA TRP A 19 -27.91 -12.30 -14.77
C TRP A 19 -27.38 -12.73 -16.14
N ALA A 20 -27.99 -13.72 -16.79
CA ALA A 20 -27.53 -14.23 -18.10
C ALA A 20 -27.60 -13.16 -19.19
N TYR A 21 -28.67 -12.36 -19.24
CA TYR A 21 -28.76 -11.22 -20.16
C TYR A 21 -27.70 -10.15 -19.88
N ARG A 22 -27.37 -9.88 -18.61
CA ARG A 22 -26.28 -8.94 -18.26
C ARG A 22 -24.93 -9.44 -18.78
N TRP A 23 -24.63 -10.72 -18.65
CA TRP A 23 -23.39 -11.32 -19.15
C TRP A 23 -23.34 -11.35 -20.67
N LEU A 24 -24.46 -11.68 -21.35
CA LEU A 24 -24.55 -11.63 -22.81
C LEU A 24 -24.32 -10.20 -23.33
N ARG A 25 -24.94 -9.19 -22.71
CA ARG A 25 -24.70 -7.79 -23.10
C ARG A 25 -23.24 -7.38 -22.95
N ARG A 26 -22.59 -7.78 -21.84
CA ARG A 26 -21.16 -7.52 -21.62
C ARG A 26 -20.30 -8.20 -22.68
N TYR A 27 -20.60 -9.46 -23.00
CA TYR A 27 -19.88 -10.21 -24.03
C TYR A 27 -20.06 -9.60 -25.42
N ASN A 28 -21.27 -9.20 -25.79
CA ASN A 28 -21.54 -8.60 -27.10
C ASN A 28 -20.86 -7.23 -27.27
N ALA A 29 -20.70 -6.46 -26.19
CA ALA A 29 -20.10 -5.12 -26.23
C ALA A 29 -18.56 -5.14 -26.16
N GLU A 30 -17.99 -6.00 -25.31
CA GLU A 30 -16.57 -5.94 -24.91
C GLU A 30 -15.85 -7.30 -25.16
N GLY A 31 -16.53 -8.27 -25.78
CA GLY A 31 -15.99 -9.60 -26.04
C GLY A 31 -15.68 -10.37 -24.75
N ILE A 32 -14.63 -11.20 -24.81
CA ILE A 32 -14.14 -11.98 -23.67
C ILE A 32 -13.62 -11.07 -22.54
N GLU A 33 -12.97 -9.94 -22.88
CA GLU A 33 -12.51 -8.96 -21.89
C GLU A 33 -13.67 -8.39 -21.07
N GLY A 34 -14.83 -8.22 -21.73
CA GLY A 34 -16.08 -7.83 -21.09
C GLY A 34 -16.54 -8.74 -19.97
N LEU A 35 -16.06 -9.99 -19.90
CA LEU A 35 -16.42 -10.97 -18.88
C LEU A 35 -15.49 -10.94 -17.66
N ARG A 36 -14.35 -10.23 -17.72
CA ARG A 36 -13.45 -10.09 -16.57
C ARG A 36 -14.09 -9.29 -15.44
N ASP A 37 -13.59 -9.46 -14.22
CA ASP A 37 -14.06 -8.68 -13.08
C ASP A 37 -13.73 -7.20 -13.28
N LYS A 38 -14.76 -6.36 -13.27
CA LYS A 38 -14.61 -4.91 -13.37
C LYS A 38 -14.17 -4.33 -12.02
N PRO A 39 -13.33 -3.28 -12.02
CA PRO A 39 -12.93 -2.62 -10.79
C PRO A 39 -14.18 -2.10 -10.07
N ARG A 40 -14.30 -2.43 -8.78
CA ARG A 40 -15.36 -1.88 -7.92
C ARG A 40 -14.82 -0.59 -7.31
N SER A 41 -15.49 0.53 -7.54
CA SER A 41 -15.25 1.74 -6.77
C SER A 41 -15.69 1.45 -5.33
N GLY A 42 -14.72 1.20 -4.46
CA GLY A 42 -14.97 1.11 -3.03
C GLY A 42 -15.53 2.42 -2.48
N ARG A 43 -15.81 2.46 -1.17
CA ARG A 43 -16.27 3.70 -0.52
C ARG A 43 -15.25 4.83 -0.76
N PRO A 44 -15.68 6.01 -1.23
CA PRO A 44 -14.77 7.12 -1.46
C PRO A 44 -14.08 7.52 -0.14
N PRO A 45 -12.81 7.97 -0.19
CA PRO A 45 -12.11 8.49 0.98
C PRO A 45 -12.87 9.68 1.58
N LEU A 46 -12.88 9.80 2.91
CA LEU A 46 -13.52 10.95 3.58
C LEU A 46 -12.64 12.21 3.55
N ILE A 47 -11.34 12.05 3.32
CA ILE A 47 -10.40 13.18 3.21
C ILE A 47 -10.25 13.56 1.74
N GLU A 48 -10.41 14.85 1.44
CA GLU A 48 -10.13 15.40 0.12
C GLU A 48 -8.62 15.33 -0.19
N LYS A 49 -8.27 15.05 -1.44
CA LYS A 49 -6.87 14.88 -1.88
C LYS A 49 -5.98 16.09 -1.54
N ARG A 50 -6.51 17.31 -1.58
CA ARG A 50 -5.79 18.54 -1.22
C ARG A 50 -5.41 18.57 0.26
N VAL A 51 -6.35 18.22 1.13
CA VAL A 51 -6.15 18.15 2.58
C VAL A 51 -5.18 17.02 2.92
N GLU A 52 -5.32 15.87 2.27
CA GLU A 52 -4.38 14.74 2.41
C GLU A 52 -2.93 15.17 2.08
N MET A 53 -2.71 15.90 0.99
CA MET A 53 -1.38 16.40 0.63
C MET A 53 -0.82 17.39 1.66
N SER A 54 -1.67 18.26 2.23
CA SER A 54 -1.28 19.19 3.29
C SER A 54 -0.84 18.44 4.55
N ILE A 55 -1.60 17.42 4.96
CA ILE A 55 -1.26 16.58 6.12
C ILE A 55 0.07 15.85 5.87
N LYS A 56 0.26 15.23 4.70
CA LYS A 56 1.51 14.52 4.37
C LYS A 56 2.74 15.43 4.44
N LYS A 57 2.64 16.66 3.92
CA LYS A 57 3.75 17.64 3.95
C LYS A 57 4.17 17.96 5.38
N GLU A 58 3.21 18.14 6.27
CA GLU A 58 3.46 18.41 7.70
C GLU A 58 3.98 17.18 8.45
N LEU A 59 3.54 15.98 8.06
CA LEU A 59 4.09 14.75 8.62
C LEU A 59 5.59 14.59 8.27
N ILE A 60 5.96 14.92 7.04
CA ILE A 60 7.35 14.82 6.54
C ILE A 60 8.26 15.90 7.13
N SER A 61 7.75 17.10 7.40
CA SER A 61 8.59 18.20 7.92
C SER A 61 9.12 17.94 9.33
N ASN A 62 8.47 17.07 10.10
CA ASN A 62 8.92 16.72 11.45
C ASN A 62 9.99 15.61 11.45
N ARG A 63 11.24 16.00 11.74
CA ARG A 63 12.37 15.07 11.83
C ARG A 63 12.23 14.04 12.95
N TYR A 64 11.54 14.33 14.05
CA TYR A 64 11.44 13.44 15.21
C TYR A 64 10.38 12.34 15.04
N GLY A 65 9.53 12.46 14.02
CA GLY A 65 8.39 11.58 13.80
C GLY A 65 7.15 12.02 14.59
N TRP A 66 6.07 11.28 14.43
CA TRP A 66 4.76 11.61 15.00
C TRP A 66 4.21 10.46 15.83
N LYS A 67 3.56 10.77 16.95
CA LYS A 67 2.72 9.80 17.66
C LYS A 67 1.40 9.66 16.92
N VAL A 68 0.83 8.46 16.95
CA VAL A 68 -0.41 8.16 16.21
C VAL A 68 -1.60 9.02 16.66
N ASN A 69 -1.67 9.35 17.95
CA ASN A 69 -2.71 10.25 18.47
C ASN A 69 -2.53 11.69 17.98
N GLU A 70 -1.31 12.17 17.83
CA GLU A 70 -1.04 13.50 17.27
C GLU A 70 -1.46 13.55 15.79
N VAL A 71 -1.17 12.49 15.02
CA VAL A 71 -1.65 12.37 13.64
C VAL A 71 -3.18 12.34 13.57
N ARG A 72 -3.84 11.63 14.49
CA ARG A 72 -5.29 11.57 14.59
C ARG A 72 -5.89 12.96 14.83
N GLU A 73 -5.33 13.71 15.76
CA GLU A 73 -5.75 15.08 16.06
C GLU A 73 -5.49 16.03 14.90
N LEU A 74 -4.35 15.91 14.23
CA LEU A 74 -4.01 16.70 13.05
C LEU A 74 -5.03 16.48 11.92
N ILE A 75 -5.39 15.21 11.65
CA ILE A 75 -6.41 14.88 10.65
C ILE A 75 -7.76 15.45 11.05
N TYR A 76 -8.14 15.35 12.31
CA TYR A 76 -9.40 15.93 12.79
C TYR A 76 -9.43 17.45 12.61
N LYS A 77 -8.35 18.16 12.96
CA LYS A 77 -8.24 19.62 12.80
C LYS A 77 -8.30 20.07 11.33
N LYS A 78 -7.68 19.32 10.41
CA LYS A 78 -7.60 19.70 9.00
C LYS A 78 -8.75 19.22 8.13
N ALA A 79 -9.29 18.04 8.41
CA ALA A 79 -10.32 17.40 7.60
C ALA A 79 -11.69 17.32 8.30
N GLY A 80 -11.77 17.59 9.60
CA GLY A 80 -13.00 17.43 10.39
C GLY A 80 -13.42 15.97 10.62
N VAL A 81 -12.61 15.00 10.17
CA VAL A 81 -12.93 13.58 10.23
C VAL A 81 -12.24 12.92 11.41
N MET A 82 -13.03 12.29 12.28
CA MET A 82 -12.49 11.49 13.38
C MET A 82 -12.34 10.03 12.96
N TYR A 83 -11.09 9.58 12.88
CA TYR A 83 -10.78 8.18 12.63
C TYR A 83 -10.44 7.42 13.91
N SER A 84 -10.58 6.10 13.88
CA SER A 84 -10.00 5.22 14.88
C SER A 84 -8.49 5.13 14.72
N VAL A 85 -7.77 4.85 15.81
CA VAL A 85 -6.31 4.68 15.83
C VAL A 85 -5.84 3.65 14.79
N MET A 86 -6.57 2.53 14.66
CA MET A 86 -6.29 1.50 13.65
C MET A 86 -6.44 2.00 12.22
N HIS A 87 -7.41 2.89 11.96
CA HIS A 87 -7.55 3.50 10.65
C HIS A 87 -6.41 4.48 10.37
N ILE A 88 -5.88 5.18 11.38
CA ILE A 88 -4.69 6.02 11.24
C ILE A 88 -3.48 5.19 10.83
N TYR A 89 -3.23 4.04 11.47
CA TYR A 89 -2.15 3.13 11.04
C TYR A 89 -2.29 2.73 9.58
N ARG A 90 -3.49 2.29 9.16
CA ARG A 90 -3.75 1.92 7.76
C ARG A 90 -3.52 3.08 6.79
N LEU A 91 -3.93 4.31 7.17
CA LEU A 91 -3.68 5.51 6.37
C LEU A 91 -2.18 5.80 6.26
N LEU A 92 -1.45 5.78 7.37
CA LEU A 92 -0.01 6.02 7.39
C LEU A 92 0.73 5.02 6.49
N HIS A 93 0.42 3.73 6.59
CA HIS A 93 0.99 2.71 5.70
C HIS A 93 0.62 2.93 4.23
N LYS A 94 -0.66 3.26 3.95
CA LYS A 94 -1.12 3.59 2.59
C LYS A 94 -0.39 4.82 2.02
N TRP A 95 -0.01 5.76 2.88
CA TRP A 95 0.75 6.96 2.53
C TRP A 95 2.27 6.72 2.46
N GLY A 96 2.74 5.50 2.74
CA GLY A 96 4.15 5.13 2.66
C GLY A 96 4.96 5.41 3.94
N PHE A 97 4.32 5.80 5.04
CA PHE A 97 5.01 5.98 6.31
C PHE A 97 5.27 4.64 7.00
N THR A 98 6.43 4.54 7.63
CA THR A 98 6.84 3.40 8.46
C THR A 98 7.08 3.84 9.88
N GLN A 99 7.02 2.89 10.82
CA GLN A 99 7.34 3.17 12.21
C GLN A 99 8.81 3.57 12.33
N LYS A 100 9.08 4.65 13.04
CA LYS A 100 10.45 5.04 13.37
C LYS A 100 10.97 4.16 14.49
N VAL A 101 11.88 3.24 14.15
CA VAL A 101 12.51 2.33 15.09
C VAL A 101 13.92 2.85 15.40
N PRO A 102 14.29 3.06 16.69
CA PRO A 102 15.65 3.40 17.03
C PRO A 102 16.57 2.24 16.64
N LEU A 103 17.61 2.54 15.86
CA LEU A 103 18.66 1.56 15.59
C LEU A 103 19.44 1.31 16.88
N LYS A 104 19.43 0.06 17.36
CA LYS A 104 20.31 -0.36 18.46
C LYS A 104 21.75 -0.34 17.95
N LYS A 105 22.48 0.76 18.21
CA LYS A 105 23.94 0.83 18.01
C LYS A 105 24.61 0.54 19.34
N HIS A 106 25.52 -0.43 19.37
CA HIS A 106 26.38 -0.65 20.52
C HIS A 106 27.36 0.52 20.65
N ILE A 107 27.70 0.94 21.87
CA ILE A 107 28.57 2.10 22.11
C ILE A 107 29.92 1.91 21.41
N ASN A 108 30.44 0.69 21.45
CA ASN A 108 31.71 0.32 20.80
C ASN A 108 31.52 -0.16 19.34
N THR A 109 30.50 0.31 18.64
CA THR A 109 30.33 -0.04 17.22
C THR A 109 31.42 0.67 16.42
N ALA A 110 32.39 -0.09 15.93
CA ALA A 110 33.46 0.39 15.06
C ALA A 110 32.89 1.13 13.83
N THR A 111 33.62 2.15 13.36
CA THR A 111 33.29 2.89 12.14
C THR A 111 33.37 2.00 10.91
N ILE A 112 32.84 2.47 9.78
CA ILE A 112 32.87 1.71 8.53
C ILE A 112 34.34 1.47 8.10
N GLU A 113 35.19 2.48 8.28
CA GLU A 113 36.62 2.43 7.98
C GLU A 113 37.34 1.36 8.81
N GLU A 114 37.13 1.33 10.13
CA GLU A 114 37.72 0.33 11.03
C GLU A 114 37.28 -1.11 10.67
N LYS A 115 36.04 -1.28 10.19
CA LYS A 115 35.52 -2.58 9.75
C LYS A 115 36.13 -3.04 8.42
N GLU A 116 36.30 -2.13 7.46
CA GLU A 116 36.95 -2.44 6.18
C GLU A 116 38.45 -2.71 6.38
N ASP A 117 39.10 -1.97 7.28
CA ASP A 117 40.49 -2.21 7.67
C ASP A 117 40.71 -3.56 8.34
N PHE A 118 39.77 -3.99 9.20
CA PHE A 118 39.83 -5.30 9.86
C PHE A 118 39.59 -6.47 8.88
N LYS A 119 38.93 -6.24 7.75
CA LYS A 119 38.55 -7.29 6.80
C LYS A 119 39.80 -7.96 6.22
N LYS A 120 39.96 -9.26 6.49
CA LYS A 120 41.13 -10.04 6.05
C LYS A 120 41.24 -10.01 4.53
N GLY A 121 42.35 -9.45 4.02
CA GLY A 121 42.59 -9.22 2.59
C GLY A 121 42.58 -7.74 2.17
N SER A 122 42.20 -6.80 3.04
CA SER A 122 42.29 -5.35 2.79
C SER A 122 43.75 -4.86 2.79
N ARG A 123 44.59 -5.42 3.68
CA ARG A 123 46.04 -5.22 3.69
C ARG A 123 46.70 -6.39 2.99
N GLY A 124 47.28 -6.13 1.82
CA GLY A 124 48.05 -7.12 1.07
C GLY A 124 49.12 -7.74 1.97
N TYR A 125 49.00 -9.04 2.21
CA TYR A 125 49.94 -9.81 3.03
C TYR A 125 51.23 -10.00 2.20
N SER A 126 52.15 -9.04 2.25
CA SER A 126 53.46 -9.20 1.64
C SER A 126 54.30 -10.19 2.46
N LYS A 127 54.34 -11.45 2.03
CA LYS A 127 55.35 -12.41 2.54
C LYS A 127 56.72 -11.90 2.09
N GLN A 128 57.52 -11.39 3.02
CA GLN A 128 58.96 -11.20 2.79
C GLN A 128 59.59 -12.60 2.68
N ALA A 129 60.10 -12.92 1.49
CA ALA A 129 60.86 -14.14 1.25
C ALA A 129 62.22 -14.03 1.94
N ARG A 130 62.62 -15.09 2.66
CA ARG A 130 64.01 -15.33 3.10
C ARG A 130 64.78 -16.04 2.01
#